data_AF-A0A937Z9W7-F1
#
_entry.id   AF-A0A937Z9W7-F1
#
_cell.length_a   1.000
_cell.length_b   1.000
_cell.length_c   1.000
_cell.angle_alpha   90.00
_cell.angle_beta   90.00
_cell.angle_gamma   90.00
#
_symmetry.space_group_name_H-M   'P 1'
#
loop_
_entity.id
_entity.type
_entity.pdbx_description
1 polymer ?
#
loop_
_entity_poly.entity_id
_entity_poly.type
_entity_poly.pdbx_seq_one_letter_code
_entity_poly.pdbx_strand_id
1 'polypeptide(L)' 'MTERSARAWLVDARDFAQEAHNLTAGLNRDQFEAQRQIQLAVFFCLAAVGEALNQVPKDVQALAPDIP' A
#
# COMPACT_ATOMS: atom_id res chain seq x y z
N MET A 1 20.58 -13.27 -6.13
CA MET A 1 19.42 -12.70 -5.40
C MET A 1 18.28 -13.67 -5.60
N THR A 2 17.77 -14.26 -4.52
CA THR A 2 16.62 -15.17 -4.59
C THR A 2 15.41 -14.36 -5.04
N GLU A 3 14.80 -14.73 -6.16
CA GLU A 3 13.64 -14.05 -6.72
C GLU A 3 12.49 -14.12 -5.70
N ARG A 4 11.99 -12.96 -5.28
CA ARG A 4 10.88 -12.87 -4.32
C ARG A 4 9.60 -13.32 -5.03
N SER A 5 8.78 -14.16 -4.39
CA SER A 5 7.55 -14.65 -5.03
C SER A 5 6.50 -13.54 -5.18
N ALA A 6 5.66 -13.63 -6.22
CA ALA A 6 4.53 -12.72 -6.42
C ALA A 6 3.64 -12.60 -5.18
N ARG A 7 3.46 -13.70 -4.44
CA ARG A 7 2.74 -13.74 -3.17
C ARG A 7 3.36 -12.81 -2.12
N ALA A 8 4.69 -12.75 -2.02
CA ALA A 8 5.35 -11.88 -1.05
C ALA A 8 5.09 -10.40 -1.36
N TRP A 9 5.13 -10.02 -2.64
CA TRP A 9 4.80 -8.65 -3.06
C TRP A 9 3.34 -8.28 -2.79
N LEU A 10 2.40 -9.19 -3.04
CA LEU A 10 0.98 -8.97 -2.71
C LEU A 10 0.74 -8.87 -1.19
N VAL A 11 1.48 -9.63 -0.39
CA VAL A 11 1.42 -9.53 1.08
C VAL A 11 1.93 -8.17 1.54
N ASP A 12 3.07 -7.69 1.02
CA ASP A 12 3.58 -6.36 1.36
C ASP A 12 2.58 -5.27 0.99
N ALA A 13 2.01 -5.31 -0.21
CA ALA A 13 1.00 -4.35 -0.66
C ALA A 13 -0.21 -4.32 0.29
N ARG A 14 -0.72 -5.51 0.67
CA ARG A 14 -1.81 -5.60 1.65
C ARG A 14 -1.41 -5.00 3.00
N ASP A 15 -0.22 -5.30 3.49
CA ASP A 15 0.22 -4.88 4.82
C ASP A 15 0.42 -3.35 4.87
N PHE A 16 0.97 -2.74 3.82
CA PHE A 16 1.05 -1.27 3.71
C PHE A 16 -0.33 -0.61 3.57
N ALA A 17 -1.26 -1.21 2.83
CA ALA A 17 -2.63 -0.71 2.74
C ALA A 17 -3.35 -0.76 4.10
N GLN A 18 -3.16 -1.86 4.85
CA GLN A 18 -3.72 -2.00 6.19
C GLN A 18 -3.12 -0.98 7.16
N GLU A 19 -1.83 -0.72 7.06
CA GLU A 19 -1.16 0.29 7.91
C GLU A 19 -1.68 1.71 7.60
N ALA A 20 -1.85 2.07 6.33
CA ALA A 20 -2.45 3.35 5.94
C ALA A 20 -3.86 3.53 6.52
N HIS A 21 -4.66 2.46 6.51
CA HIS A 21 -5.98 2.45 7.14
C HIS A 21 -5.89 2.63 8.66
N ASN A 22 -4.97 1.93 9.33
CA ASN A 22 -4.80 2.02 10.78
C ASN A 22 -4.35 3.43 11.23
N LEU A 23 -3.44 4.05 10.48
CA LEU A 23 -2.95 5.41 10.73
C LEU A 23 -4.05 6.48 10.64
N THR A 24 -5.10 6.21 9.87
CA THR A 24 -6.22 7.14 9.65
C THR A 24 -7.47 6.76 10.44
N ALA A 25 -7.48 5.60 11.09
CA ALA A 25 -8.63 5.09 11.81
C ALA A 25 -9.07 6.04 12.94
N GLY A 26 -10.34 6.45 12.90
CA GLY A 26 -10.92 7.35 13.90
C GLY A 26 -10.57 8.83 13.71
N LEU A 27 -9.75 9.18 12.71
CA LEU A 27 -9.51 10.58 12.34
C LEU A 27 -10.61 11.06 11.39
N ASN A 28 -11.15 12.23 11.68
CA ASN A 28 -11.87 12.99 10.66
C ASN A 28 -10.89 13.75 9.76
N ARG A 29 -11.42 14.40 8.73
CA ARG A 29 -10.63 15.13 7.74
C ARG A 29 -9.77 16.24 8.36
N ASP A 30 -10.35 17.09 9.20
CA ASP A 30 -9.63 18.22 9.80
C ASP A 30 -8.49 17.74 10.71
N GLN A 31 -8.72 16.67 11.47
CA GLN A 31 -7.72 16.03 12.32
C GLN A 31 -6.57 15.42 11.50
N PHE A 32 -6.87 14.84 10.34
CA PHE A 32 -5.86 14.32 9.43
C PHE A 32 -5.06 15.46 8.76
N GLU A 33 -5.74 16.51 8.30
CA GLU A 33 -5.12 17.69 7.67
C GLU A 33 -4.21 18.47 8.64
N ALA A 34 -4.52 18.46 9.94
CA ALA A 34 -3.68 19.07 10.96
C ALA A 34 -2.40 18.26 11.30
N GLN A 35 -2.36 16.96 10.98
CA GLN A 35 -1.30 16.05 11.42
C GLN A 35 -0.34 15.69 10.29
N ARG A 36 0.67 16.55 10.06
CA ARG A 36 1.64 16.39 8.97
C ARG A 36 2.38 15.05 8.98
N GLN A 37 2.71 14.52 10.16
CA GLN A 37 3.41 13.24 10.30
C GLN A 37 2.54 12.07 9.79
N ILE A 38 1.25 12.07 10.15
CA ILE A 38 0.31 11.03 9.69
C ILE A 38 0.13 11.11 8.17
N GLN A 39 0.02 12.32 7.60
CA GLN A 39 -0.06 12.48 6.15
C GLN A 39 1.15 11.90 5.42
N LEU A 40 2.36 12.17 5.92
CA LEU A 40 3.60 11.64 5.33
C LEU A 40 3.68 10.12 5.46
N ALA A 41 3.28 9.56 6.60
CA ALA A 41 3.24 8.12 6.82
C ALA A 41 2.23 7.43 5.88
N VAL A 42 1.02 7.97 5.77
CA VAL A 42 0.00 7.46 4.83
C VAL A 42 0.47 7.57 3.38
N PHE A 43 1.06 8.70 2.99
CA PHE A 43 1.64 8.87 1.66
C PHE A 43 2.71 7.82 1.37
N PHE A 44 3.61 7.57 2.33
CA PHE A 44 4.63 6.54 2.20
C PHE A 44 4.03 5.14 2.05
N CYS A 45 3.04 4.79 2.87
CA CYS A 45 2.33 3.52 2.76
C CYS A 45 1.71 3.34 1.37
N LEU A 46 1.02 4.36 0.84
CA LEU A 46 0.41 4.30 -0.49
C LEU A 46 1.46 4.17 -1.61
N ALA A 47 2.59 4.87 -1.49
CA ALA A 47 3.71 4.71 -2.43
C ALA A 47 4.29 3.28 -2.38
N ALA A 48 4.46 2.71 -1.19
CA ALA A 48 4.96 1.36 -1.01
C ALA A 48 4.00 0.29 -1.54
N VAL A 49 2.68 0.51 -1.47
CA VAL A 49 1.67 -0.32 -2.15
C VAL A 49 1.94 -0.35 -3.66
N GLY A 50 2.05 0.81 -4.30
CA GLY A 50 2.32 0.89 -5.73
C GLY A 50 3.65 0.25 -6.14
N GLU A 51 4.71 0.47 -5.35
CA GLU A 51 6.01 -0.17 -5.56
C GLU A 51 5.93 -1.69 -5.48
N ALA A 52 5.23 -2.23 -4.48
CA ALA A 52 5.06 -3.68 -4.32
C ALA A 52 4.25 -4.28 -5.47
N LEU A 53 3.17 -3.61 -5.89
CA LEU A 53 2.33 -4.08 -7.01
C LEU A 53 3.07 -4.06 -8.35
N ASN A 54 3.96 -3.08 -8.57
CA ASN A 54 4.84 -3.02 -9.76
C ASN A 54 5.79 -4.23 -9.89
N GLN A 55 6.09 -4.92 -8.79
CA GLN A 55 6.94 -6.12 -8.79
C GLN A 55 6.16 -7.42 -9.03
N VAL A 56 4.82 -7.37 -9.05
CA VAL A 56 3.97 -8.53 -9.31
C VAL A 56 4.01 -8.85 -10.83
N PRO A 57 4.23 -10.13 -11.22
CA PRO A 57 4.18 -10.54 -12.61
C PRO A 57 2.87 -10.15 -13.31
N LYS A 58 2.95 -9.71 -14.57
CA LYS A 58 1.80 -9.18 -15.33
C LYS A 58 0.69 -10.21 -15.56
N ASP A 59 1.04 -11.49 -15.66
CA ASP A 59 0.09 -12.60 -15.76
C ASP A 59 -0.74 -12.76 -14.49
N VAL A 60 -0.16 -12.46 -13.31
CA VAL A 60 -0.89 -12.42 -12.04
C VAL A 60 -1.73 -11.15 -11.91
N GLN A 61 -1.20 -9.99 -12.31
CA GLN A 61 -1.98 -8.73 -12.33
C GLN A 61 -3.20 -8.84 -13.26
N ALA A 62 -3.07 -9.51 -14.40
CA ALA A 62 -4.16 -9.72 -15.35
C ALA A 62 -5.34 -10.52 -14.78
N LEU A 63 -5.15 -11.28 -13.69
CA LEU A 63 -6.24 -11.96 -12.99
C LEU A 63 -7.16 -11.00 -12.23
N ALA A 64 -6.69 -9.78 -11.92
CA ALA A 64 -7.42 -8.76 -11.18
C ALA A 64 -7.05 -7.34 -11.68
N PRO A 65 -7.50 -6.95 -12.89
CA PRO A 65 -7.08 -5.71 -13.56
C PRO A 65 -7.57 -4.42 -12.88
N ASP A 66 -8.53 -4.51 -11.97
CA ASP A 66 -9.04 -3.38 -11.20
C ASP A 66 -8.14 -3.00 -10.01
N ILE A 67 -7.14 -3.82 -9.71
CA ILE A 67 -6.13 -3.56 -8.68
C ILE A 67 -4.89 -3.01 -9.41
N PRO A 68 -4.39 -1.81 -9.04
CA PRO A 68 -3.26 -1.16 -9.72
C PRO A 68 -2.00 -2.03 -9.86
#